data_AF-A0A7S1N823-F1
#
_entry.id   AF-A0A7S1N823-F1
#
_cell.length_a   1.000
_cell.length_b   1.000
_cell.length_c   1.000
_cell.angle_alpha   90.00
_cell.angle_beta   90.00
_cell.angle_gamma   90.00
#
_symmetry.space_group_name_H-M   'P 1'
#
loop_
_entity.id
_entity.type
_entity.pdbx_description
1 polymer ?
#
loop_
_entity_poly.entity_id
_entity_poly.type
_entity_poly.pdbx_seq_one_letter_code
_entity_poly.pdbx_strand_id
1 'polypeptide(L)'
;DAWGRSQAKEYAFASAIGRNSLGPSCLHHLPNTETIVMRHLRDFVPLNEESARENYRLIIEMMKKLHAIPTTELSASSTSFLPFNVFQECEDFLGYCRSNSVTLPDNIDQLFEVLGQWRDLLVSRPQPPECAYVVCHNDLHGGNIVMRKP
;
A
#
# COMPACT_ATOMS: atom_id res chain seq x y z
N ASP A 1 -0.81 8.15 18.16
CA ASP A 1 -2.16 7.66 17.77
C ASP A 1 -2.02 6.66 16.61
N ALA A 2 -3.12 6.18 16.02
CA ALA A 2 -3.08 5.27 14.87
C ALA A 2 -2.37 5.90 13.65
N TRP A 3 -2.41 7.23 13.55
CA TRP A 3 -1.83 8.02 12.47
C TRP A 3 -0.30 8.06 12.52
N GLY A 4 0.30 8.32 13.69
CA GLY A 4 1.76 8.24 13.87
C GLY A 4 2.35 6.83 13.63
N ARG A 5 1.56 5.76 13.79
CA ARG A 5 1.96 4.39 13.42
C ARG A 5 1.93 4.15 11.91
N SER A 6 1.15 4.92 11.15
CA SER A 6 1.13 4.87 9.69
C SER A 6 2.43 5.42 9.09
N GLN A 7 2.97 6.49 9.66
CA GLN A 7 4.14 7.20 9.13
C GLN A 7 5.44 6.41 9.25
N ALA A 8 5.70 5.80 10.42
CA ALA A 8 6.85 4.94 10.61
C ALA A 8 6.81 3.73 9.65
N LYS A 9 5.60 3.22 9.34
CA LYS A 9 5.40 2.17 8.35
C LYS A 9 5.69 2.67 6.94
N GLU A 10 5.21 3.86 6.57
CA GLU A 10 5.41 4.45 5.24
C GLU A 10 6.90 4.70 4.95
N TYR A 11 7.64 5.25 5.91
CA TYR A 11 9.09 5.41 5.78
C TYR A 11 9.83 4.08 5.69
N ALA A 12 9.47 3.10 6.53
CA ALA A 12 10.07 1.75 6.49
C ALA A 12 9.86 1.10 5.12
N PHE A 13 8.64 1.20 4.59
CA PHE A 13 8.25 0.70 3.28
C PHE A 13 9.03 1.40 2.18
N ALA A 14 8.97 2.74 2.10
CA ALA A 14 9.67 3.52 1.10
C ALA A 14 11.19 3.26 1.13
N SER A 15 11.76 3.04 2.31
CA SER A 15 13.18 2.67 2.47
C SER A 15 13.48 1.27 1.94
N ALA A 16 12.64 0.27 2.23
CA ALA A 16 12.80 -1.09 1.74
C ALA A 16 12.66 -1.17 0.21
N ILE A 17 11.68 -0.46 -0.36
CA ILE A 17 11.49 -0.32 -1.81
C ILE A 17 12.75 0.25 -2.47
N GLY A 18 13.30 1.33 -1.90
CA GLY A 18 14.51 1.98 -2.38
C GLY A 18 15.74 1.07 -2.31
N ARG A 19 15.93 0.31 -1.21
CA ARG A 19 17.03 -0.65 -1.07
C ARG A 19 16.94 -1.80 -2.07
N ASN A 20 15.72 -2.25 -2.38
CA ASN A 20 15.45 -3.32 -3.33
C ASN A 20 15.40 -2.83 -4.79
N SER A 21 15.75 -1.55 -5.06
CA SER A 21 15.75 -0.96 -6.42
C SER A 21 14.41 -1.06 -7.14
N LEU A 22 13.30 -1.01 -6.40
CA LEU A 22 11.93 -1.05 -6.92
C LEU A 22 11.27 0.33 -6.97
N GLY A 23 11.97 1.36 -6.51
CA GLY A 23 11.52 2.74 -6.52
C GLY A 23 12.65 3.71 -6.16
N PRO A 24 12.34 4.99 -5.94
CA PRO A 24 13.35 5.97 -5.60
C PRO A 24 13.95 5.71 -4.21
N SER A 25 15.24 5.99 -4.05
CA SER A 25 15.90 5.88 -2.75
C SER A 25 15.34 6.91 -1.77
N CYS A 26 15.03 6.49 -0.55
CA CYS A 26 14.79 7.40 0.57
C CYS A 26 16.10 8.05 1.01
N LEU A 27 16.13 9.37 1.04
CA LEU A 27 17.30 10.16 1.43
C LEU A 27 17.20 10.64 2.87
N HIS A 28 15.99 11.03 3.30
CA HIS A 28 15.74 11.55 4.64
C HIS A 28 14.28 11.36 5.06
N HIS A 29 14.04 11.31 6.36
CA HIS A 29 12.71 11.35 6.96
C HIS A 29 12.66 12.47 7.99
N LEU A 30 11.70 13.37 7.85
CA LEU A 30 11.45 14.48 8.76
C LEU A 30 10.25 14.08 9.64
N PRO A 31 10.47 13.45 10.82
CA PRO A 31 9.38 12.89 11.62
C PRO A 31 8.41 13.95 12.16
N ASN A 32 8.86 15.19 12.31
CA ASN A 32 8.02 16.28 12.82
C ASN A 32 7.09 16.87 11.76
N THR A 33 7.37 16.65 10.47
CA THR A 33 6.58 17.18 9.33
C THR A 33 6.04 16.08 8.44
N GLU A 34 6.18 14.83 8.85
CA GLU A 34 5.64 13.66 8.14
C GLU A 34 6.15 13.57 6.69
N THR A 35 7.34 14.12 6.45
CA THR A 35 7.88 14.29 5.09
C THR A 35 8.98 13.27 4.84
N ILE A 36 8.83 12.50 3.76
CA ILE A 36 9.89 11.62 3.26
C ILE A 36 10.56 12.33 2.07
N VAL A 37 11.87 12.55 2.17
CA VAL A 37 12.67 13.10 1.07
C VAL A 37 13.20 11.95 0.23
N MET A 38 12.80 11.88 -1.03
CA MET A 38 13.17 10.81 -1.95
C MET A 38 13.99 11.32 -3.14
N ARG A 39 14.77 10.44 -3.75
CA ARG A 39 15.51 10.75 -4.98
C ARG A 39 14.54 11.02 -6.14
N HIS A 40 14.69 12.18 -6.78
CA HIS A 40 13.92 12.50 -7.98
C HIS A 40 14.34 11.64 -9.19
N LEU A 41 13.35 11.07 -9.89
CA LEU A 41 13.50 10.23 -11.09
C LEU A 41 13.28 11.06 -12.37
N ARG A 42 14.28 11.87 -12.78
CA ARG A 42 14.15 12.86 -13.89
C ARG A 42 13.75 12.27 -15.24
N ASP A 43 14.22 11.07 -15.53
CA ASP A 43 14.06 10.41 -16.83
C ASP A 43 12.89 9.42 -16.83
N PHE A 44 11.96 9.56 -15.89
CA PHE A 44 10.83 8.66 -15.76
C PHE A 44 9.51 9.41 -15.98
N VAL A 45 8.51 8.70 -16.48
CA VAL A 45 7.13 9.19 -16.67
C VAL A 45 6.14 8.16 -16.13
N PRO A 46 5.02 8.60 -15.53
CA PRO A 46 3.95 7.70 -15.14
C PRO A 46 3.36 6.97 -16.35
N LEU A 47 2.86 5.75 -16.12
CA LEU A 47 2.18 4.97 -17.13
C LEU A 47 0.76 5.50 -17.35
N ASN A 48 0.39 5.66 -18.62
CA ASN A 48 -1.02 5.71 -19.01
C ASN A 48 -1.57 4.29 -19.21
N GLU A 49 -2.87 4.15 -19.43
CA GLU A 49 -3.52 2.84 -19.57
C GLU A 49 -2.97 2.00 -20.75
N GLU A 50 -2.70 2.65 -21.88
CA GLU A 50 -2.15 2.00 -23.07
C GLU A 50 -0.74 1.43 -22.80
N SER A 51 0.14 2.27 -22.25
CA SER A 51 1.50 1.88 -21.90
C SER A 51 1.52 0.82 -20.80
N ALA A 52 0.59 0.87 -19.84
CA ALA A 52 0.44 -0.17 -18.82
C ALA A 52 0.08 -1.53 -19.44
N ARG A 53 -0.79 -1.53 -20.44
CA ARG A 53 -1.15 -2.75 -21.19
C ARG A 53 0.04 -3.32 -21.94
N GLU A 54 0.82 -2.49 -22.62
CA GLU A 54 2.01 -2.92 -23.36
C GLU A 54 3.11 -3.46 -22.43
N ASN A 55 3.23 -2.87 -21.24
CA ASN A 55 4.28 -3.19 -20.27
C ASN A 55 3.82 -4.12 -19.14
N TYR A 56 2.66 -4.79 -19.28
CA TYR A 56 2.07 -5.60 -18.21
C TYR A 56 3.02 -6.68 -17.67
N ARG A 57 3.90 -7.25 -18.52
CA ARG A 57 4.91 -8.23 -18.10
C ARG A 57 5.94 -7.62 -17.15
N LEU A 58 6.39 -6.40 -17.42
CA LEU A 58 7.33 -5.69 -16.54
C LEU A 58 6.67 -5.36 -15.20
N ILE A 59 5.38 -4.98 -15.22
CA ILE A 59 4.59 -4.72 -14.01
C ILE A 59 4.49 -6.00 -13.18
N ILE A 60 4.19 -7.16 -13.80
CA ILE A 60 4.14 -8.45 -13.11
C ILE A 60 5.49 -8.79 -12.46
N GLU A 61 6.60 -8.63 -13.18
CA GLU A 61 7.93 -8.92 -12.64
C GLU A 61 8.32 -7.95 -11.52
N MET A 62 7.94 -6.67 -11.61
CA MET A 62 8.09 -5.70 -10.53
C MET A 62 7.30 -6.13 -9.28
N MET A 63 6.04 -6.55 -9.45
CA MET A 63 5.19 -6.99 -8.33
C MET A 63 5.71 -8.28 -7.69
N LYS A 64 6.23 -9.23 -8.47
CA LYS A 64 6.89 -10.44 -7.93
C LYS A 64 8.08 -10.09 -7.04
N LYS A 65 8.92 -9.14 -7.49
CA LYS A 65 10.06 -8.67 -6.69
C LYS A 65 9.60 -7.95 -5.42
N LEU A 66 8.55 -7.13 -5.51
CA LEU A 66 7.94 -6.49 -4.35
C LEU A 66 7.44 -7.51 -3.34
N HIS A 67 6.67 -8.49 -3.78
CA HIS A 67 6.10 -9.54 -2.93
C HIS A 67 7.17 -10.43 -2.30
N ALA A 68 8.35 -10.51 -2.91
CA ALA A 68 9.49 -11.27 -2.40
C ALA A 68 10.30 -10.52 -1.33
N ILE A 69 10.05 -9.22 -1.07
CA ILE A 69 10.72 -8.49 0.01
C ILE A 69 10.36 -9.15 1.36
N PRO A 70 11.34 -9.55 2.18
CA PRO A 70 11.06 -10.07 3.52
C PRO A 70 10.36 -9.02 4.38
N THR A 71 9.26 -9.39 5.04
CA THR A 71 8.52 -8.49 5.94
C THR A 71 9.36 -7.99 7.12
N THR A 72 10.44 -8.70 7.48
CA THR A 72 11.43 -8.27 8.47
C THR A 72 12.15 -6.99 8.07
N GLU A 73 12.33 -6.73 6.77
CA GLU A 73 12.93 -5.48 6.26
C GLU A 73 12.05 -4.24 6.46
N LEU A 74 10.77 -4.44 6.80
CA LEU A 74 9.80 -3.39 7.07
C LEU A 74 9.72 -3.00 8.55
N SER A 75 10.49 -3.65 9.42
CA SER A 75 10.52 -3.31 10.85
C SER A 75 11.52 -2.18 11.12
N ALA A 76 11.07 -0.93 11.07
CA ALA A 76 11.96 0.22 11.32
C ALA A 76 12.43 0.33 12.78
N SER A 77 11.72 -0.25 13.75
CA SER A 77 12.17 -0.35 15.15
C SER A 77 11.10 -1.06 15.98
N SER A 78 11.38 -2.29 16.46
CA SER A 78 10.68 -3.01 17.55
C SER A 78 9.14 -3.19 17.51
N THR A 79 8.42 -2.63 16.54
CA THR A 79 6.99 -2.89 16.32
C THR A 79 6.85 -3.85 15.16
N SER A 80 6.20 -4.99 15.40
CA SER A 80 5.88 -5.96 14.36
C SER A 80 5.16 -5.28 13.20
N PHE A 81 5.61 -5.58 11.97
CA PHE A 81 4.84 -5.23 10.78
C PHE A 81 3.54 -6.02 10.82
N LEU A 82 2.42 -5.32 11.04
CA LEU A 82 1.09 -5.92 10.91
C LEU A 82 0.71 -5.91 9.43
N PRO A 83 0.25 -7.05 8.88
CA PRO A 83 -0.27 -7.09 7.52
C PRO A 83 -1.35 -6.05 7.30
N PHE A 84 -1.40 -5.50 6.08
CA PHE A 84 -2.48 -4.61 5.67
C PHE A 84 -3.82 -5.36 5.77
N ASN A 85 -4.80 -4.75 6.43
CA ASN A 85 -6.14 -5.29 6.57
C ASN A 85 -7.14 -4.29 6.01
N VAL A 86 -7.54 -4.48 4.75
CA VAL A 86 -8.47 -3.59 4.05
C VAL A 86 -9.77 -3.37 4.81
N PHE A 87 -10.26 -4.40 5.52
CA PHE A 87 -11.51 -4.31 6.29
C PHE A 87 -11.35 -3.40 7.51
N GLN A 88 -10.24 -3.52 8.22
CA GLN A 88 -9.94 -2.64 9.35
C GLN A 88 -9.79 -1.20 8.89
N GLU A 89 -9.09 -0.94 7.78
CA GLU A 89 -8.92 0.41 7.24
C GLU A 89 -10.26 1.04 6.83
N CYS A 90 -11.16 0.25 6.23
CA CYS A 90 -12.52 0.71 5.94
C CYS A 90 -13.31 1.04 7.21
N GLU A 91 -13.25 0.19 8.24
CA GLU A 91 -13.94 0.41 9.52
C GLU A 91 -13.39 1.66 10.25
N ASP A 92 -12.06 1.83 10.26
CA ASP A 92 -11.38 2.99 10.85
C ASP A 92 -11.79 4.29 10.13
N PHE A 93 -11.84 4.27 8.79
CA PHE A 93 -12.26 5.41 8.00
C PHE A 93 -13.74 5.77 8.23
N LEU A 94 -14.63 4.77 8.26
CA LEU A 94 -16.04 5.01 8.59
C LEU A 94 -16.20 5.58 10.00
N GLY A 95 -15.46 5.03 10.97
CA GLY A 95 -15.41 5.54 12.34
C GLY A 95 -15.00 7.02 12.37
N TYR A 96 -13.94 7.38 11.65
CA TYR A 96 -13.50 8.75 11.50
C TYR A 96 -14.57 9.66 10.90
N CYS A 97 -15.23 9.26 9.81
CA CYS A 97 -16.31 10.03 9.19
C CYS A 97 -17.47 10.29 10.17
N ARG A 98 -17.87 9.28 10.95
CA ARG A 98 -18.91 9.39 11.98
C ARG A 98 -18.51 10.36 13.09
N SER A 99 -17.29 10.23 13.60
CA SER A 99 -16.77 11.12 14.65
C SER A 99 -16.67 12.57 14.21
N ASN A 100 -16.50 12.83 12.91
CA ASN A 100 -16.42 14.17 12.33
C ASN A 100 -17.74 14.65 11.71
N SER A 101 -18.87 13.98 11.99
CA SER A 101 -20.20 14.37 11.51
C SER A 101 -20.29 14.56 9.99
N VAL A 102 -19.52 13.77 9.24
CA VAL A 102 -19.62 13.73 7.78
C VAL A 102 -21.00 13.20 7.40
N THR A 103 -21.67 13.85 6.45
CA THR A 103 -22.93 13.34 5.88
C THR A 103 -22.62 12.07 5.08
N LEU A 104 -23.13 10.93 5.56
CA LEU A 104 -22.97 9.63 4.93
C LEU A 104 -24.22 9.27 4.12
N PRO A 105 -24.10 8.45 3.07
CA PRO A 105 -25.25 7.89 2.36
C PRO A 105 -26.15 7.07 3.30
N ASP A 106 -27.47 7.09 3.06
CA ASP A 106 -28.46 6.39 3.90
C ASP A 106 -28.24 4.87 3.98
N ASN A 107 -27.56 4.30 2.98
CA ASN A 107 -27.27 2.87 2.89
C ASN A 107 -25.86 2.48 3.39
N ILE A 108 -25.16 3.36 4.10
CA ILE A 108 -23.78 3.11 4.53
C ILE A 108 -23.66 1.88 5.46
N ASP A 109 -24.63 1.68 6.34
CA ASP A 109 -24.63 0.52 7.24
C ASP A 109 -24.82 -0.80 6.48
N GLN A 110 -25.70 -0.81 5.49
CA GLN A 110 -25.92 -1.97 4.61
C GLN A 110 -24.66 -2.30 3.81
N LEU A 111 -23.93 -1.29 3.33
CA LEU A 111 -22.66 -1.49 2.63
C LEU A 111 -21.63 -2.19 3.53
N PHE A 112 -21.54 -1.77 4.80
CA PHE A 112 -20.59 -2.36 5.75
C PHE A 112 -21.01 -3.76 6.22
N GLU A 113 -22.30 -4.06 6.26
CA GLU A 113 -22.80 -5.43 6.47
C GLU A 113 -22.34 -6.35 5.33
N VAL A 114 -22.52 -5.93 4.07
CA VAL A 114 -22.05 -6.68 2.90
C VAL A 114 -20.53 -6.83 2.90
N LEU A 115 -19.80 -5.78 3.28
CA LEU A 115 -18.34 -5.82 3.39
C LEU A 115 -17.89 -6.86 4.45
N GLY A 116 -18.60 -6.96 5.57
CA GLY A 116 -18.38 -8.00 6.59
C GLY A 116 -18.59 -9.41 6.05
N GLN A 117 -19.65 -9.63 5.26
CA GLN A 117 -19.91 -10.92 4.61
C GLN A 117 -18.78 -11.30 3.63
N TRP A 118 -18.23 -10.31 2.89
CA TRP A 118 -17.09 -10.53 1.99
C TRP A 118 -15.81 -10.89 2.76
N ARG A 119 -15.55 -10.24 3.90
CA ARG A 119 -14.44 -10.60 4.80
C ARG A 119 -14.54 -12.06 5.22
N ASP A 120 -15.70 -12.46 5.73
CA ASP A 120 -15.90 -13.81 6.24
C ASP A 120 -15.74 -14.86 5.13
N LEU A 121 -16.19 -14.55 3.90
CA LEU A 121 -15.99 -15.40 2.73
C LEU A 121 -14.50 -15.53 2.32
N LEU A 122 -13.74 -14.44 2.36
CA LEU A 122 -12.32 -14.45 1.98
C LEU A 122 -11.44 -15.14 3.02
N VAL A 123 -11.78 -15.03 4.31
CA VAL A 123 -11.04 -15.65 5.41
C VAL A 123 -11.37 -17.14 5.56
N SER A 124 -12.61 -17.55 5.26
CA SER A 124 -13.04 -18.96 5.36
C SER A 124 -12.55 -19.86 4.22
N ARG A 125 -12.06 -19.29 3.12
CA ARG A 125 -11.52 -20.05 2.00
C ARG A 125 -10.09 -20.51 2.30
N PRO A 126 -9.71 -21.75 1.88
CA PRO A 126 -8.32 -22.16 1.87
C PRO A 126 -7.51 -21.15 1.05
N GLN A 127 -6.59 -20.46 1.72
CA GLN A 127 -5.68 -19.54 1.05
C GLN A 127 -4.71 -20.40 0.21
N PRO A 128 -4.58 -20.15 -1.11
CA PRO A 128 -3.50 -20.72 -1.88
C PRO A 128 -2.17 -20.46 -1.16
N PRO A 129 -1.18 -21.36 -1.24
CA PRO A 129 0.17 -21.10 -0.70
C PRO A 129 0.78 -19.80 -1.24
N GLU A 130 0.35 -19.40 -2.44
CA GLU A 130 0.72 -18.19 -3.17
C GLU A 130 0.05 -16.91 -2.63
N CYS A 131 -0.96 -17.03 -1.75
CA CYS A 131 -1.60 -15.94 -1.02
C CYS A 131 -1.00 -15.74 0.39
N ALA A 132 0.25 -16.16 0.60
CA ALA A 132 0.98 -15.83 1.81
C ALA A 132 0.97 -14.30 2.05
N TYR A 133 1.05 -13.87 3.32
CA TYR A 133 1.20 -12.47 3.65
C TYR A 133 2.52 -11.94 3.10
N VAL A 134 2.42 -11.20 1.98
CA VAL A 134 3.53 -10.58 1.29
C VAL A 134 3.47 -9.06 1.44
N VAL A 135 4.58 -8.42 1.09
CA VAL A 135 4.64 -6.96 0.96
C VAL A 135 3.85 -6.57 -0.27
N CYS A 136 2.84 -5.71 -0.11
CA CYS A 136 1.97 -5.25 -1.20
C CYS A 136 2.04 -3.73 -1.37
N HIS A 137 1.81 -3.24 -2.59
CA HIS A 137 1.66 -1.81 -2.86
C HIS A 137 0.27 -1.29 -2.45
N ASN A 138 -0.77 -2.11 -2.58
CA ASN A 138 -2.19 -1.83 -2.31
C ASN A 138 -2.84 -0.71 -3.14
N ASP A 139 -2.06 0.11 -3.85
CA ASP A 139 -2.54 1.20 -4.70
C ASP A 139 -1.86 1.22 -6.09
N LEU A 140 -1.99 0.13 -6.85
CA LEU A 140 -1.27 -0.07 -8.11
C LEU A 140 -2.04 0.52 -9.31
N HIS A 141 -2.10 1.84 -9.42
CA HIS A 141 -2.65 2.55 -10.59
C HIS A 141 -1.53 3.16 -11.45
N GLY A 142 -1.83 3.52 -12.72
CA GLY A 142 -0.82 3.98 -13.69
C GLY A 142 -0.01 5.20 -13.25
N GLY A 143 -0.57 6.05 -12.37
CA GLY A 143 0.12 7.18 -11.76
C GLY A 143 1.29 6.79 -10.85
N ASN A 144 1.23 5.59 -10.25
CA ASN A 144 2.25 5.08 -9.33
C ASN A 144 3.27 4.15 -10.00
N ILE A 145 3.09 3.84 -11.28
CA ILE A 145 4.04 3.03 -12.05
C ILE A 145 4.75 3.96 -13.02
N VAL A 146 6.07 4.04 -12.92
CA VAL A 146 6.88 4.91 -13.76
C VAL A 146 7.80 4.12 -14.67
N MET A 147 7.93 4.56 -15.91
CA MET A 147 8.82 3.99 -16.91
C MET A 147 9.86 5.01 -17.34
N ARG A 148 11.05 4.55 -17.72
CA ARG A 148 12.06 5.43 -18.29
C ARG A 148 11.54 6.00 -19.61
N LYS A 149 11.78 7.30 -19.84
CA LYS A 149 11.56 7.96 -21.13
C LYS A 149 12.36 7.20 -22.20
N PRO A 150 11.81 7.03 -23.41
CA PRO A 150 12.54 6.48 -24.56
C PRO A 150 13.86 7.20 -24.82
#